data_AF-A0A852PXE8-F1
#
_entry.id   AF-A0A852PXE8-F1
#
_cell.length_a   1.000
_cell.length_b   1.000
_cell.length_c   1.000
_cell.angle_alpha   90.00
_cell.angle_beta   90.00
_cell.angle_gamma   90.00
#
_symmetry.space_group_name_H-M   'P 1'
#
loop_
_entity.id
_entity.type
_entity.pdbx_description
1 polymer ?
#
loop_
_entity_poly.entity_id
_entity_poly.type
_entity_poly.pdbx_seq_one_letter_code
_entity_poly.pdbx_strand_id
1 'polypeptide(L)'
;MKKLPNIYQHLFPLSNFQTIKEYFEYFIFRKNIADLDKPLFNSSNRKLWLEDYPTLDCFPKTLSYIDDPNSFPLSEVAKELANVELYLPKNEILFHSGNLPNEVSLAIGQEFQLKEIFSATLDPYIANVHDSDDDIYWYIQIKNENIRCLPIPDEYGEYEVIILDSPIAKIVDIKTAQRDKMWLGDIYYKPENKTIIYVNLY
;
A
#
# COMPACT_ATOMS: atom_id res chain seq x y z
N MET A 1 1.02 -5.43 -22.68
CA MET A 1 0.44 -5.84 -21.38
C MET A 1 1.34 -6.85 -20.69
N LYS A 2 1.98 -6.47 -19.58
CA LYS A 2 2.80 -7.34 -18.74
C LYS A 2 2.14 -7.46 -17.37
N LYS A 3 1.83 -8.69 -16.95
CA LYS A 3 1.33 -8.98 -15.59
C LYS A 3 2.52 -9.19 -14.67
N LEU A 4 2.50 -8.54 -13.51
CA LEU A 4 3.52 -8.71 -12.49
C LEU A 4 3.29 -10.05 -11.74
N PRO A 5 4.35 -10.69 -11.23
CA PRO A 5 4.22 -11.94 -10.47
C PRO A 5 3.54 -11.68 -9.12
N ASN A 6 2.69 -12.61 -8.65
CA ASN A 6 2.19 -12.56 -7.28
C ASN A 6 3.31 -13.00 -6.34
N ILE A 7 3.77 -12.11 -5.49
CA ILE A 7 4.93 -12.35 -4.65
C ILE A 7 4.54 -12.81 -3.24
N TYR A 8 3.34 -12.47 -2.76
CA TYR A 8 2.99 -12.68 -1.35
C TYR A 8 2.90 -14.13 -0.89
N GLN A 9 2.68 -15.06 -1.81
CA GLN A 9 2.82 -16.50 -1.51
C GLN A 9 4.25 -16.87 -1.06
N HIS A 10 5.22 -15.98 -1.26
CA HIS A 10 6.65 -16.22 -1.06
C HIS A 10 7.34 -15.16 -0.18
N LEU A 11 6.61 -14.17 0.34
CA LEU A 11 7.21 -13.01 1.02
C LEU A 11 7.18 -13.08 2.54
N PHE A 12 6.14 -13.64 3.13
CA PHE A 12 5.95 -13.49 4.58
C PHE A 12 6.58 -14.64 5.35
N PRO A 13 7.47 -14.35 6.32
CA PRO A 13 7.79 -15.31 7.37
C PRO A 13 6.55 -15.44 8.26
N LEU A 14 5.58 -16.23 7.80
CA LEU A 14 4.36 -16.56 8.50
C LEU A 14 4.62 -17.33 9.82
N SER A 15 5.86 -17.39 10.33
CA SER A 15 6.31 -18.10 11.53
C SER A 15 5.16 -18.49 12.47
N ASN A 16 4.50 -17.49 13.07
CA ASN A 16 3.37 -17.67 13.99
C ASN A 16 2.01 -17.19 13.43
N PHE A 17 1.94 -16.70 12.20
CA PHE A 17 0.74 -16.13 11.57
C PHE A 17 0.26 -17.02 10.43
N GLN A 18 -1.01 -17.36 10.34
CA GLN A 18 -1.52 -18.22 9.26
C GLN A 18 -1.81 -17.42 7.99
N THR A 19 -2.03 -16.11 8.13
CA THR A 19 -2.41 -15.24 7.01
C THR A 19 -1.72 -13.89 7.07
N ILE A 20 -1.64 -13.24 5.90
CA ILE A 20 -1.14 -11.87 5.75
C ILE A 20 -2.03 -10.88 6.49
N LYS A 21 -3.34 -11.15 6.51
CA LYS A 21 -4.32 -10.40 7.32
C LYS A 21 -3.93 -10.42 8.80
N GLU A 22 -3.66 -11.59 9.37
CA GLU A 22 -3.23 -11.70 10.78
C GLU A 22 -1.91 -10.98 11.04
N TYR A 23 -0.94 -11.12 10.13
CA TYR A 23 0.33 -10.40 10.21
C TYR A 23 0.10 -8.89 10.26
N PHE A 24 -0.70 -8.35 9.34
CA PHE A 24 -1.00 -6.92 9.26
C PHE A 24 -1.77 -6.41 10.47
N GLU A 25 -2.81 -7.13 10.93
CA GLU A 25 -3.55 -6.77 12.13
C GLU A 25 -2.65 -6.73 13.37
N TYR A 26 -1.83 -7.76 13.56
CA TYR A 26 -0.85 -7.79 14.64
C TYR A 26 0.09 -6.59 14.54
N PHE A 27 0.59 -6.33 13.35
CA PHE A 27 1.53 -5.25 13.09
C PHE A 27 0.94 -3.87 13.42
N ILE A 28 -0.29 -3.56 12.98
CA ILE A 28 -0.94 -2.28 13.26
C ILE A 28 -1.32 -2.11 14.74
N PHE A 29 -1.84 -3.16 15.39
CA PHE A 29 -2.37 -3.06 16.75
C PHE A 29 -1.33 -3.31 17.85
N ARG A 30 -0.26 -4.04 17.57
CA ARG A 30 0.81 -4.34 18.53
C ARG A 30 2.09 -3.56 18.26
N LYS A 31 2.21 -2.94 17.07
CA LYS A 31 3.35 -2.16 16.55
C LYS A 31 4.70 -2.74 16.98
N ASN A 32 5.00 -3.97 16.58
CA ASN A 32 6.28 -4.60 16.90
C ASN A 32 7.30 -4.29 15.78
N ILE A 33 8.00 -3.17 15.96
CA ILE A 33 8.79 -2.45 14.95
C ILE A 33 10.15 -3.14 14.73
N ALA A 34 10.55 -3.27 13.46
CA ALA A 34 11.88 -3.68 12.95
C ALA A 34 12.20 -5.18 12.83
N ASP A 35 11.94 -6.01 13.84
CA ASP A 35 12.47 -7.39 13.81
C ASP A 35 11.68 -8.37 12.90
N LEU A 36 10.38 -8.10 12.68
CA LEU A 36 9.54 -8.92 11.81
C LEU A 36 9.65 -8.54 10.33
N ASP A 37 10.11 -7.33 10.03
CA ASP A 37 10.15 -6.79 8.66
C ASP A 37 11.49 -7.02 7.95
N LYS A 38 12.58 -7.25 8.69
CA LYS A 38 13.90 -7.50 8.07
C LYS A 38 13.87 -8.62 7.01
N PRO A 39 13.17 -9.75 7.20
CA PRO A 39 13.02 -10.76 6.14
C PRO A 39 12.18 -10.28 4.95
N LEU A 40 11.13 -9.49 5.19
CA LEU A 40 10.24 -8.96 4.14
C LEU A 40 10.96 -7.90 3.29
N PHE A 41 11.65 -6.97 3.95
CA PHE A 41 12.51 -5.96 3.33
C PHE A 41 13.68 -6.57 2.56
N ASN A 42 14.25 -7.69 3.01
CA ASN A 42 15.34 -8.36 2.29
C ASN A 42 14.86 -9.42 1.29
N SER A 43 13.55 -9.53 1.05
CA SER A 43 13.03 -10.60 0.20
C SER A 43 13.46 -10.46 -1.25
N SER A 44 14.10 -11.50 -1.77
CA SER A 44 14.54 -11.57 -3.17
C SER A 44 13.38 -11.49 -4.16
N ASN A 45 12.24 -12.12 -3.85
CA ASN A 45 11.07 -12.10 -4.74
C ASN A 45 10.48 -10.71 -4.91
N ARG A 46 10.56 -9.88 -3.87
CA ARG A 46 10.11 -8.50 -3.90
C ARG A 46 11.04 -7.62 -4.73
N LYS A 47 12.35 -7.82 -4.60
CA LYS A 47 13.35 -7.13 -5.43
C LYS A 47 13.19 -7.50 -6.91
N LEU A 48 12.92 -8.78 -7.21
CA LEU A 48 12.61 -9.24 -8.58
C LEU A 48 11.34 -8.59 -9.16
N TRP A 49 10.31 -8.38 -8.34
CA TRP A 49 9.08 -7.70 -8.78
C TRP A 49 9.35 -6.27 -9.25
N LEU A 50 10.35 -5.62 -8.67
CA LEU A 50 10.76 -4.27 -9.04
C LEU A 50 11.66 -4.27 -10.27
N GLU A 51 12.49 -5.29 -10.51
CA GLU A 51 13.31 -5.35 -11.75
C GLU A 51 12.48 -5.25 -13.05
N ASP A 52 11.16 -5.44 -12.97
CA ASP A 52 10.21 -5.29 -14.06
C ASP A 52 9.76 -3.86 -14.37
N TYR A 53 10.24 -2.82 -13.65
CA TYR A 53 9.86 -1.41 -13.86
C TYR A 53 10.63 -0.71 -14.99
N PRO A 54 10.01 0.27 -15.68
CA PRO A 54 10.73 1.25 -16.49
C PRO A 54 11.43 2.30 -15.62
N THR A 55 12.63 2.75 -16.00
CA THR A 55 13.36 3.81 -15.29
C THR A 55 12.52 5.08 -15.14
N LEU A 56 12.49 5.67 -13.95
CA LEU A 56 11.69 6.87 -13.65
C LEU A 56 12.09 8.09 -14.48
N ASP A 57 13.30 8.13 -15.04
CA ASP A 57 13.76 9.18 -15.96
C ASP A 57 12.83 9.41 -17.16
N CYS A 58 12.04 8.40 -17.54
CA CYS A 58 11.04 8.49 -18.60
C CYS A 58 9.74 9.21 -18.16
N PHE A 59 9.57 9.50 -16.86
CA PHE A 59 8.36 10.04 -16.23
C PHE A 59 8.66 11.23 -15.31
N PRO A 60 9.17 12.36 -15.84
CA PRO A 60 9.63 13.49 -15.03
C PRO A 60 8.53 14.14 -14.17
N LYS A 61 7.28 14.19 -14.63
CA LYS A 61 6.18 14.74 -13.81
C LYS A 61 5.82 13.80 -12.66
N THR A 62 5.84 12.50 -12.92
CA THR A 62 5.60 11.47 -11.90
C THR A 62 6.68 11.53 -10.83
N LEU A 63 7.95 11.62 -11.22
CA LEU A 63 9.06 11.77 -10.30
C LEU A 63 8.91 13.04 -9.43
N SER A 64 8.64 14.18 -10.06
CA SER A 64 8.42 15.44 -9.32
C SER A 64 7.20 15.39 -8.39
N TYR A 65 6.15 14.66 -8.77
CA TYR A 65 4.95 14.47 -7.96
C TYR A 65 5.23 13.62 -6.72
N ILE A 66 6.06 12.58 -6.87
CA ILE A 66 6.51 11.75 -5.74
C ILE A 66 7.33 12.59 -4.77
N ASP A 67 8.23 13.44 -5.28
CA ASP A 67 9.05 14.34 -4.45
C ASP A 67 8.23 15.44 -3.76
N ASP A 68 7.25 16.02 -4.47
CA ASP A 68 6.32 17.03 -3.96
C ASP A 68 4.91 16.80 -4.55
N PRO A 69 3.95 16.30 -3.74
CA PRO A 69 2.57 16.03 -4.17
C PRO A 69 1.78 17.24 -4.69
N ASN A 70 2.32 18.46 -4.56
CA ASN A 70 1.69 19.69 -5.08
C ASN A 70 2.39 20.25 -6.32
N SER A 71 3.46 19.61 -6.80
CA SER A 71 4.25 20.09 -7.96
C SER A 71 3.47 20.03 -9.28
N PHE A 72 2.59 19.03 -9.44
CA PHE A 72 1.75 18.85 -10.64
C PHE A 72 0.33 18.39 -10.29
N PRO A 73 -0.68 18.77 -11.10
CA PRO A 73 -2.01 18.17 -11.00
C PRO A 73 -1.98 16.67 -11.30
N LEU A 74 -2.77 15.87 -10.56
CA LEU A 74 -2.86 14.42 -10.76
C LEU A 74 -3.19 14.02 -12.20
N SER A 75 -4.03 14.80 -12.89
CA SER A 75 -4.40 14.52 -14.28
C SER A 75 -3.24 14.68 -15.26
N GLU A 76 -2.24 15.51 -14.96
CA GLU A 76 -1.03 15.64 -15.77
C GLU A 76 -0.07 14.47 -15.55
N VAL A 77 0.01 13.98 -14.31
CA VAL A 77 0.74 12.75 -13.97
C VAL A 77 0.08 11.54 -14.65
N ALA A 78 -1.25 11.41 -14.56
CA ALA A 78 -2.01 10.34 -15.19
C ALA A 78 -1.83 10.31 -16.72
N LYS A 79 -1.80 11.47 -17.38
CA LYS A 79 -1.50 11.57 -18.83
C LYS A 79 -0.09 11.06 -19.17
N GLU A 80 0.90 11.38 -18.34
CA GLU A 80 2.28 10.90 -18.53
C GLU A 80 2.35 9.37 -18.41
N LEU A 81 1.57 8.80 -17.50
CA LEU A 81 1.49 7.36 -17.25
C LEU A 81 0.51 6.60 -18.15
N ALA A 82 -0.16 7.28 -19.09
CA ALA A 82 -1.23 6.70 -19.90
C ALA A 82 -0.77 5.46 -20.72
N ASN A 83 0.50 5.41 -21.12
CA ASN A 83 1.06 4.31 -21.92
C ASN A 83 1.68 3.17 -21.07
N VAL A 84 1.65 3.26 -19.73
CA VAL A 84 2.19 2.21 -18.87
C VAL A 84 1.29 0.96 -18.92
N GLU A 85 1.82 -0.14 -19.44
CA GLU A 85 1.08 -1.41 -19.57
C GLU A 85 1.52 -2.47 -18.54
N LEU A 86 1.64 -2.08 -17.28
CA LEU A 86 1.92 -2.95 -16.14
C LEU A 86 0.65 -3.16 -15.30
N TYR A 87 0.43 -4.39 -14.86
CA TYR A 87 -0.82 -4.80 -14.22
C TYR A 87 -0.57 -5.64 -12.97
N LEU A 88 -1.32 -5.34 -11.92
CA LEU A 88 -1.30 -6.10 -10.68
C LEU A 88 -1.91 -7.50 -10.87
N PRO A 89 -1.32 -8.54 -10.28
CA PRO A 89 -1.92 -9.86 -10.33
C PRO A 89 -3.14 -9.95 -9.43
N LYS A 90 -4.09 -10.79 -9.82
CA LYS A 90 -5.25 -11.09 -8.98
C LYS A 90 -4.80 -11.68 -7.65
N ASN A 91 -5.47 -11.27 -6.57
CA ASN A 91 -5.16 -11.58 -5.19
C ASN A 91 -3.83 -11.01 -4.67
N GLU A 92 -3.16 -10.12 -5.41
CA GLU A 92 -2.14 -9.26 -4.81
C GLU A 92 -2.75 -8.46 -3.66
N ILE A 93 -1.93 -8.15 -2.68
CA ILE A 93 -2.31 -7.36 -1.51
C ILE A 93 -1.50 -6.07 -1.53
N LEU A 94 -2.08 -4.94 -1.17
CA LEU A 94 -1.35 -3.69 -1.03
C LEU A 94 -1.77 -3.03 0.28
N PHE A 95 -0.89 -2.20 0.82
CA PHE A 95 -1.10 -1.51 2.07
C PHE A 95 -1.03 0.00 1.87
N HIS A 96 -1.81 0.75 2.64
CA HIS A 96 -1.83 2.20 2.63
C HIS A 96 -2.24 2.73 4.01
N SER A 97 -1.66 3.85 4.45
CA SER A 97 -2.20 4.68 5.55
C SER A 97 -2.79 5.94 4.95
N GLY A 98 -3.98 6.29 5.41
CA GLY A 98 -4.62 7.51 4.97
C GLY A 98 -6.11 7.52 5.27
N ASN A 99 -6.64 8.72 5.42
CA ASN A 99 -8.08 8.90 5.57
C ASN A 99 -8.85 8.47 4.32
N LEU A 100 -10.11 8.04 4.53
CA LEU A 100 -11.06 7.90 3.43
C LEU A 100 -11.28 9.25 2.73
N PRO A 101 -11.63 9.26 1.42
CA PRO A 101 -12.07 10.49 0.78
C PRO A 101 -13.26 11.10 1.55
N ASN A 102 -13.33 12.44 1.62
CA ASN A 102 -14.27 13.17 2.50
C ASN A 102 -15.75 12.77 2.37
N GLU A 103 -16.17 12.26 1.21
CA GLU A 103 -17.55 11.88 0.90
C GLU A 103 -17.83 10.38 1.13
N VAL A 104 -16.81 9.61 1.49
CA VAL A 104 -16.90 8.16 1.63
C VAL A 104 -17.17 7.81 3.09
N SER A 105 -18.31 7.16 3.33
CA SER A 105 -18.65 6.67 4.66
C SER A 105 -17.81 5.45 5.04
N LEU A 106 -17.35 5.41 6.29
CA LEU A 106 -16.69 4.24 6.87
C LEU A 106 -17.73 3.14 7.16
N ALA A 107 -18.11 2.38 6.13
CA ALA A 107 -19.11 1.34 6.22
C ALA A 107 -18.81 0.14 5.32
N ILE A 108 -19.06 -1.07 5.81
CA ILE A 108 -18.96 -2.30 5.01
C ILE A 108 -19.97 -2.23 3.86
N GLY A 109 -19.51 -2.56 2.66
CA GLY A 109 -20.29 -2.48 1.42
C GLY A 109 -20.18 -1.15 0.70
N GLN A 110 -19.58 -0.11 1.31
CA GLN A 110 -19.35 1.18 0.65
C GLN A 110 -18.42 1.00 -0.54
N GLU A 111 -18.85 1.53 -1.69
CA GLU A 111 -18.08 1.59 -2.93
C GLU A 111 -17.70 3.04 -3.24
N PHE A 112 -16.50 3.23 -3.80
CA PHE A 112 -15.99 4.54 -4.19
C PHE A 112 -14.88 4.38 -5.24
N GLN A 113 -14.62 5.44 -5.99
CA GLN A 113 -13.49 5.48 -6.92
C GLN A 113 -12.23 5.95 -6.19
N LEU A 114 -11.11 5.28 -6.45
CA LEU A 114 -9.81 5.80 -6.05
C LEU A 114 -9.47 7.06 -6.86
N LYS A 115 -8.53 7.86 -6.34
CA LYS A 115 -7.90 8.94 -7.09
C LYS A 115 -7.25 8.38 -8.38
N GLU A 116 -7.12 9.23 -9.40
CA GLU A 116 -6.51 8.84 -10.70
C GLU A 116 -5.10 8.25 -10.53
N ILE A 117 -4.40 8.74 -9.51
CA ILE A 117 -3.11 8.27 -9.01
C ILE A 117 -3.32 7.99 -7.53
N PHE A 118 -3.11 6.74 -7.11
CA PHE A 118 -3.23 6.33 -5.72
C PHE A 118 -1.99 5.57 -5.27
N SER A 119 -1.28 6.12 -4.28
CA SER A 119 -0.08 5.49 -3.73
C SER A 119 -0.46 4.39 -2.73
N ALA A 120 0.15 3.22 -2.91
CA ALA A 120 0.12 2.12 -1.97
C ALA A 120 1.51 1.48 -1.91
N THR A 121 1.72 0.54 -1.01
CA THR A 121 3.01 -0.15 -0.88
C THR A 121 2.80 -1.66 -0.75
N LEU A 122 3.81 -2.41 -1.19
CA LEU A 122 3.88 -3.83 -0.91
C LEU A 122 4.27 -4.12 0.57
N ASP A 123 4.70 -3.11 1.32
CA ASP A 123 5.11 -3.21 2.72
C ASP A 123 4.02 -2.77 3.70
N PRO A 124 3.56 -3.64 4.59
CA PRO A 124 2.76 -3.17 5.72
C PRO A 124 3.56 -2.24 6.64
N TYR A 125 4.90 -2.35 6.73
CA TYR A 125 5.75 -1.49 7.54
C TYR A 125 5.73 -0.05 7.06
N ILE A 126 5.95 0.14 5.76
CA ILE A 126 6.00 1.46 5.12
C ILE A 126 4.64 2.14 5.30
N ALA A 127 3.53 1.44 5.05
CA ALA A 127 2.19 1.95 5.33
C ALA A 127 1.93 2.32 6.80
N ASN A 128 2.78 1.94 7.76
CA ASN A 128 2.65 2.32 9.18
C ASN A 128 3.73 3.29 9.67
N VAL A 129 4.78 3.53 8.88
CA VAL A 129 5.79 4.57 9.17
C VAL A 129 5.35 5.89 8.56
N HIS A 130 4.72 5.87 7.38
CA HIS A 130 4.06 7.03 6.79
C HIS A 130 2.70 7.35 7.44
N ASP A 131 2.45 6.77 8.63
CA ASP A 131 1.26 6.92 9.45
C ASP A 131 0.86 8.38 9.61
N SER A 132 1.73 9.39 9.62
CA SER A 132 1.34 10.82 9.61
C SER A 132 0.20 11.21 10.60
N ASP A 133 0.05 10.49 11.72
CA ASP A 133 -1.09 10.55 12.65
C ASP A 133 -2.46 10.08 12.09
N ASP A 134 -2.46 9.23 11.08
CA ASP A 134 -3.62 8.58 10.49
C ASP A 134 -4.21 7.55 11.45
N ASP A 135 -5.53 7.47 11.47
CA ASP A 135 -6.26 6.47 12.26
C ASP A 135 -6.78 5.32 11.40
N ILE A 136 -6.56 5.37 10.08
CA ILE A 136 -7.08 4.40 9.11
C ILE A 136 -5.95 3.81 8.27
N TYR A 137 -5.85 2.48 8.31
CA TYR A 137 -4.98 1.68 7.47
C TYR A 137 -5.81 0.81 6.54
N TRP A 138 -5.26 0.54 5.37
CA TRP A 138 -5.94 -0.14 4.29
C TRP A 138 -5.22 -1.44 4.01
N TYR A 139 -5.97 -2.53 4.02
CA TYR A 139 -5.59 -3.80 3.44
C TYR A 139 -6.34 -3.94 2.12
N ILE A 140 -5.64 -3.75 1.01
CA ILE A 140 -6.22 -3.70 -0.34
C ILE A 140 -5.97 -5.04 -1.02
N GLN A 141 -7.03 -5.75 -1.42
CA GLN A 141 -6.93 -6.98 -2.18
C GLN A 141 -7.38 -6.77 -3.62
N ILE A 142 -6.51 -7.10 -4.57
CA ILE A 142 -6.79 -6.98 -6.00
C ILE A 142 -7.73 -8.10 -6.45
N LYS A 143 -8.91 -7.74 -6.97
CA LYS A 143 -9.92 -8.70 -7.45
C LYS A 143 -10.04 -8.76 -8.97
N ASN A 144 -9.74 -7.65 -9.66
CA ASN A 144 -9.70 -7.61 -11.12
C ASN A 144 -8.28 -7.85 -11.65
N GLU A 145 -8.18 -8.46 -12.83
CA GLU A 145 -6.91 -8.73 -13.52
C GLU A 145 -6.39 -7.54 -14.34
N ASN A 146 -7.18 -6.46 -14.43
CA ASN A 146 -6.92 -5.30 -15.27
C ASN A 146 -6.58 -4.04 -14.46
N ILE A 147 -6.17 -4.18 -13.19
CA ILE A 147 -5.72 -3.02 -12.40
C ILE A 147 -4.33 -2.62 -12.87
N ARG A 148 -4.24 -1.46 -13.55
CA ARG A 148 -2.97 -0.87 -13.98
C ARG A 148 -2.21 -0.27 -12.81
N CYS A 149 -0.90 -0.39 -12.86
CA CYS A 149 -0.03 0.19 -11.86
C CYS A 149 1.31 0.64 -12.43
N LEU A 150 2.05 1.40 -11.64
CA LEU A 150 3.47 1.67 -11.83
C LEU A 150 4.22 1.30 -10.54
N PRO A 151 5.01 0.22 -10.54
CA PRO A 151 6.01 -0.05 -9.51
C PRO A 151 7.04 1.08 -9.44
N ILE A 152 7.31 1.59 -8.24
CA ILE A 152 8.36 2.58 -8.01
C ILE A 152 9.65 1.85 -7.63
N PRO A 153 10.79 2.16 -8.28
CA PRO A 153 12.10 1.65 -7.89
C PRO A 153 12.38 1.75 -6.40
N ASP A 154 12.97 0.70 -5.83
CA ASP A 154 13.29 0.67 -4.40
C ASP A 154 14.61 1.37 -4.08
N GLU A 155 14.73 2.63 -4.51
CA GLU A 155 15.86 3.48 -4.15
C GLU A 155 15.82 3.88 -2.67
N TYR A 156 14.62 3.84 -2.06
CA TYR A 156 14.37 4.29 -0.69
C TYR A 156 13.85 3.22 0.27
N GLY A 157 13.61 1.98 -0.17
CA GLY A 157 13.09 0.93 0.70
C GLY A 157 11.57 0.93 0.87
N GLU A 158 10.85 1.74 0.12
CA GLU A 158 9.40 1.97 0.29
C GLU A 158 8.53 0.98 -0.48
N TYR A 159 9.06 0.40 -1.56
CA TYR A 159 8.35 -0.53 -2.45
C TYR A 159 6.95 0.00 -2.84
N GLU A 160 6.94 1.28 -3.18
CA GLU A 160 5.73 1.99 -3.56
C GLU A 160 5.18 1.45 -4.89
N VAL A 161 3.86 1.44 -4.97
CA VAL A 161 3.09 1.04 -6.13
C VAL A 161 2.03 2.12 -6.36
N ILE A 162 2.16 2.81 -7.48
CA ILE A 162 1.14 3.76 -7.91
C ILE A 162 0.05 3.00 -8.66
N ILE A 163 -1.16 2.99 -8.11
CA ILE A 163 -2.36 2.47 -8.77
C ILE A 163 -2.92 3.54 -9.70
N LEU A 164 -3.29 3.14 -10.92
CA LEU A 164 -3.73 4.03 -12.00
C LEU A 164 -5.21 3.82 -12.35
N ASP A 165 -5.77 4.79 -13.07
CA ASP A 165 -7.07 4.73 -13.75
C ASP A 165 -8.32 4.69 -12.83
N SER A 166 -8.19 5.12 -11.57
CA SER A 166 -9.30 5.26 -10.63
C SER A 166 -10.20 4.02 -10.48
N PRO A 167 -9.63 2.83 -10.16
CA PRO A 167 -10.41 1.61 -10.00
C PRO A 167 -11.43 1.72 -8.87
N ILE A 168 -12.43 0.84 -8.89
CA ILE A 168 -13.51 0.84 -7.91
C ILE A 168 -13.05 0.09 -6.67
N ALA A 169 -13.00 0.80 -5.55
CA ALA A 169 -12.74 0.26 -4.23
C ALA A 169 -14.06 -0.08 -3.53
N LYS A 170 -14.09 -1.22 -2.84
CA LYS A 170 -15.20 -1.64 -1.98
C LYS A 170 -14.70 -2.02 -0.60
N ILE A 171 -15.22 -1.38 0.44
CA ILE A 171 -14.96 -1.80 1.83
C ILE A 171 -15.70 -3.11 2.09
N VAL A 172 -14.99 -4.16 2.47
CA VAL A 172 -15.55 -5.50 2.71
C VAL A 172 -15.50 -5.94 4.16
N ASP A 173 -14.64 -5.34 4.97
CA ASP A 173 -14.53 -5.60 6.40
C ASP A 173 -13.88 -4.38 7.07
N ILE A 174 -14.14 -4.19 8.37
CA ILE A 174 -13.59 -3.08 9.16
C ILE A 174 -13.23 -3.65 10.54
N LYS A 175 -12.03 -3.34 11.00
CA LYS A 175 -11.56 -3.74 12.33
C LYS A 175 -10.96 -2.54 13.06
N THR A 176 -11.48 -2.27 14.25
CA THR A 176 -10.96 -1.21 15.13
C THR A 176 -10.45 -1.84 16.42
N ALA A 177 -9.26 -1.44 16.85
CA ALA A 177 -8.73 -1.81 18.14
C ALA A 177 -7.79 -0.73 18.68
N GLN A 178 -7.60 -0.73 20.00
CA GLN A 178 -6.61 0.13 20.62
C GLN A 178 -5.21 -0.44 20.34
N ARG A 179 -4.32 0.39 19.80
CA ARG A 179 -2.91 0.07 19.64
C ARG A 179 -2.25 -0.03 21.03
N ASP A 180 -1.43 -1.06 21.21
CA ASP A 180 -0.67 -1.27 22.43
C ASP A 180 0.22 -0.06 22.74
N LYS A 181 0.39 0.21 24.04
CA LYS A 181 1.37 1.18 24.52
C LYS A 181 2.78 0.76 24.12
N MET A 182 3.57 1.71 23.61
CA MET A 182 4.91 1.40 23.11
C MET A 182 5.97 2.42 23.53
N TRP A 183 7.21 1.92 23.65
CA TRP A 183 8.45 2.68 23.68
C TRP A 183 9.31 2.32 22.46
N LEU A 184 9.75 3.32 21.69
CA LEU A 184 10.74 3.15 20.62
C LEU A 184 11.90 4.13 20.86
N GLY A 185 13.05 3.62 21.32
CA GLY A 185 14.10 4.48 21.84
C GLY A 185 13.56 5.36 22.97
N ASP A 186 13.67 6.68 22.82
CA ASP A 186 13.16 7.66 23.78
C ASP A 186 11.72 8.14 23.48
N ILE A 187 11.08 7.62 22.43
CA ILE A 187 9.74 8.03 22.01
C ILE A 187 8.68 7.17 22.71
N TYR A 188 7.73 7.84 23.36
CA TYR A 188 6.58 7.24 24.03
C TYR A 188 5.32 7.38 23.18
N TYR A 189 4.75 6.26 22.75
CA TYR A 189 3.46 6.24 22.07
C TYR A 189 2.34 5.95 23.07
N LYS A 190 1.34 6.84 23.09
CA LYS A 190 0.11 6.63 23.85
C LYS A 190 -0.76 5.59 23.14
N PRO A 191 -1.53 4.79 23.87
CA PRO A 191 -2.56 3.94 23.26
C PRO A 191 -3.56 4.79 22.47
N GLU A 192 -3.76 4.45 21.21
CA GLU A 192 -4.66 5.14 20.27
C GLU A 192 -5.56 4.14 19.58
N ASN A 193 -6.80 4.53 19.27
CA ASN A 193 -7.69 3.68 18.50
C ASN A 193 -7.28 3.73 17.04
N LYS A 194 -6.90 2.59 16.49
CA LYS A 194 -6.59 2.46 15.07
C LYS A 194 -7.66 1.62 14.38
N THR A 195 -7.90 1.92 13.12
CA THR A 195 -8.87 1.23 12.27
C THR A 195 -8.16 0.65 11.06
N ILE A 196 -8.42 -0.61 10.77
CA ILE A 196 -8.05 -1.25 9.51
C ILE A 196 -9.33 -1.39 8.70
N ILE A 197 -9.31 -0.90 7.46
CA ILE A 197 -10.32 -1.22 6.46
C ILE A 197 -9.77 -2.25 5.49
N TYR A 198 -10.60 -3.24 5.18
CA TYR A 198 -10.32 -4.23 4.16
C TYR A 198 -11.04 -3.81 2.90
N VAL A 199 -10.29 -3.66 1.82
CA VAL A 199 -10.80 -3.11 0.56
C VAL A 199 -10.56 -4.12 -0.55
N ASN A 200 -11.60 -4.43 -1.31
CA ASN A 200 -11.43 -5.11 -2.60
C ASN A 200 -11.34 -4.06 -3.70
N LEU A 201 -10.40 -4.24 -4.61
CA LEU A 201 -10.22 -3.37 -5.77
C LEU A 201 -10.62 -4.07 -7.07
N TYR A 202 -11.50 -3.43 -7.84
CA TYR A 202 -12.09 -3.94 -9.08
C TYR A 202 -11.81 -3.02 -10.26
#